data_AF-A0A7Y2TF36-F1
#
_entry.id   AF-A0A7Y2TF36-F1
#
_cell.length_a   1.000
_cell.length_b   1.000
_cell.length_c   1.000
_cell.angle_alpha   90.00
_cell.angle_beta   90.00
_cell.angle_gamma   90.00
#
_symmetry.space_group_name_H-M   'P 1'
#
loop_
_entity.id
_entity.type
_entity.pdbx_description
1 polymer ?
#
loop_
_entity_poly.entity_id
_entity_poly.type
_entity_poly.pdbx_seq_one_letter_code
_entity_poly.pdbx_strand_id
1 'polypeptide(L)'
;MKKYLLLVIGLITLSFAQAQKYDISIKVNGLSCPEELLLANHFADKQYLRDTSVCENGVFHFRGDEKLESGVYLAVLPNKNYFEFLISNDEDQTKYYFETDTLLDPSS
;
A
#
# COMPACT_ATOMS: atom_id res chain seq x y z
N MET A 1 -45.78 -2.32 -9.90
CA MET A 1 -44.77 -3.02 -10.73
C MET A 1 -43.50 -2.20 -10.91
N LYS A 2 -43.57 -0.93 -11.37
CA LYS A 2 -42.39 -0.04 -11.50
C LYS A 2 -41.59 0.20 -10.21
N LYS A 3 -42.23 0.19 -9.03
CA LYS A 3 -41.55 0.33 -7.72
C LYS A 3 -40.59 -0.82 -7.39
N TYR A 4 -40.92 -2.05 -7.79
CA TYR A 4 -40.04 -3.21 -7.57
C TYR A 4 -38.91 -3.28 -8.61
N LEU A 5 -39.12 -2.70 -9.80
CA LEU A 5 -38.08 -2.60 -10.83
C LEU A 5 -36.89 -1.75 -10.38
N LEU A 6 -37.15 -0.61 -9.72
CA LEU A 6 -36.10 0.24 -9.15
C LEU A 6 -35.33 -0.45 -8.02
N LEU A 7 -36.02 -1.29 -7.23
CA LEU A 7 -35.41 -2.05 -6.13
C LEU A 7 -34.49 -3.17 -6.64
N VAL A 8 -34.84 -3.83 -7.75
CA VAL A 8 -33.99 -4.84 -8.39
C VAL A 8 -32.76 -4.22 -9.06
N ILE A 9 -32.90 -3.05 -9.70
CA ILE A 9 -31.77 -2.33 -10.31
C ILE A 9 -30.76 -1.86 -9.24
N GLY A 10 -31.23 -1.35 -8.10
CA GLY A 10 -30.35 -0.94 -7.00
C GLY A 10 -29.61 -2.11 -6.32
N LEU A 11 -30.13 -3.33 -6.41
CA LEU A 11 -29.49 -4.52 -5.81
C LEU A 11 -28.32 -5.04 -6.66
N ILE A 12 -28.37 -4.84 -7.99
CA ILE A 12 -27.34 -5.30 -8.93
C ILE A 12 -26.09 -4.40 -8.91
N THR A 13 -26.22 -3.11 -8.59
CA THR A 13 -25.09 -2.18 -8.57
C THR A 13 -24.18 -2.34 -7.34
N LEU A 14 -24.61 -3.04 -6.30
CA LEU A 14 -23.80 -3.30 -5.09
C LEU A 14 -22.73 -4.37 -5.31
N SER A 15 -22.82 -5.18 -6.37
CA SER A 15 -21.91 -6.32 -6.60
C SER A 15 -20.58 -5.95 -7.26
N PHE A 16 -20.36 -4.68 -7.62
CA PHE A 16 -19.14 -4.23 -8.31
C PHE A 16 -18.12 -3.52 -7.42
N ALA A 17 -18.30 -3.54 -6.09
CA ALA A 17 -17.24 -3.11 -5.18
C ALA A 17 -16.13 -4.19 -5.17
N GLN A 18 -15.10 -4.03 -5.99
CA GLN A 18 -13.85 -4.81 -5.88
C GLN A 18 -13.17 -4.37 -4.58
N ALA A 19 -13.03 -5.29 -3.63
CA ALA A 19 -12.26 -5.05 -2.42
C ALA A 19 -10.77 -5.27 -2.73
N GLN A 20 -9.94 -4.29 -2.35
CA GLN A 20 -8.49 -4.37 -2.46
C GLN A 20 -7.96 -5.66 -1.82
N LYS A 21 -6.94 -6.28 -2.43
CA LYS A 21 -6.28 -7.47 -1.86
C LYS A 21 -5.09 -7.11 -0.96
N TYR A 22 -4.49 -5.94 -1.13
CA TYR A 22 -3.56 -5.35 -0.16
C TYR A 22 -3.73 -3.83 -0.08
N ASP A 23 -3.47 -3.28 1.10
CA ASP A 23 -3.35 -1.85 1.37
C ASP A 23 -2.17 -1.69 2.34
N ILE A 24 -1.07 -1.13 1.83
CA ILE A 24 0.12 -0.83 2.60
C ILE A 24 0.21 0.67 2.75
N SER A 25 0.05 1.13 3.98
CA SER A 25 0.16 2.53 4.35
C SER A 25 1.50 2.78 5.04
N ILE A 26 2.26 3.76 4.55
CA ILE A 26 3.58 4.09 5.08
C ILE A 26 3.62 5.57 5.44
N LYS A 27 3.95 5.87 6.69
CA LYS A 27 4.25 7.22 7.15
C LYS A 27 5.75 7.34 7.39
N VAL A 28 6.35 8.36 6.81
CA VAL A 28 7.78 8.65 6.98
C VAL A 28 7.95 10.06 7.52
N ASN A 29 8.31 10.16 8.80
CA ASN A 29 8.63 11.44 9.41
C ASN A 29 9.89 12.02 8.74
N GLY A 30 9.87 13.32 8.48
CA GLY A 30 10.92 14.03 7.74
C GLY A 30 10.78 14.01 6.22
N LEU A 31 9.79 13.31 5.66
CA LEU A 31 9.36 13.48 4.26
C LEU A 31 8.16 14.44 4.17
N SER A 32 8.02 15.13 3.05
CA SER A 32 6.95 16.11 2.82
C SER A 32 6.22 15.85 1.50
N CYS A 33 4.91 16.04 1.47
CA CYS A 33 4.19 15.94 0.19
C CYS A 33 4.53 17.14 -0.73
N PRO A 34 4.63 16.95 -2.06
CA PRO A 34 4.35 15.74 -2.84
C PRO A 34 5.61 14.95 -3.21
N GLU A 35 6.21 14.22 -2.26
CA GLU A 35 7.27 13.26 -2.55
C GLU A 35 6.71 11.89 -2.98
N GLU A 36 7.59 11.06 -3.56
CA GLU A 36 7.28 9.70 -4.01
C GLU A 36 8.03 8.65 -3.19
N LEU A 37 7.35 7.55 -2.90
CA LEU A 37 7.94 6.31 -2.39
C LEU A 37 7.74 5.21 -3.42
N LEU A 38 8.75 4.35 -3.58
CA LEU A 38 8.67 3.17 -4.44
C LEU A 38 8.50 1.93 -3.58
N LEU A 39 7.58 1.05 -3.97
CA LEU A 39 7.48 -0.29 -3.42
C LEU A 39 8.20 -1.25 -4.37
N ALA A 40 9.12 -2.05 -3.84
CA ALA A 40 9.79 -3.09 -4.59
C ALA A 40 9.88 -4.39 -3.77
N ASN A 41 10.26 -5.50 -4.41
CA ASN A 41 10.51 -6.77 -3.71
C ASN A 41 11.83 -7.40 -4.15
N HIS A 42 12.41 -8.18 -3.25
CA HIS A 42 13.50 -9.08 -3.60
C HIS A 42 12.97 -10.33 -4.30
N PHE A 43 13.65 -10.74 -5.37
CA PHE A 43 13.47 -12.03 -6.02
C PHE A 43 14.83 -12.55 -6.48
N ALA A 44 15.29 -13.60 -5.83
CA ALA A 44 16.65 -14.13 -5.95
C ALA A 44 17.71 -13.04 -5.69
N ASP A 45 18.51 -12.70 -6.71
CA ASP A 45 19.58 -11.71 -6.67
C ASP A 45 19.15 -10.32 -7.17
N LYS A 46 17.85 -10.13 -7.45
CA LYS A 46 17.32 -8.90 -8.08
C LYS A 46 16.20 -8.26 -7.27
N GLN A 47 16.07 -6.95 -7.44
CA GLN A 47 14.96 -6.16 -6.93
C GLN A 47 14.03 -5.79 -8.07
N TYR A 48 12.72 -5.91 -7.85
CA TYR A 48 11.70 -5.60 -8.84
C TYR A 48 10.79 -4.50 -8.31
N LEU A 49 10.66 -3.41 -9.06
CA LEU A 49 9.69 -2.36 -8.79
C LEU A 49 8.27 -2.93 -8.91
N ARG A 50 7.45 -2.67 -7.90
CA ARG A 50 6.05 -3.11 -7.84
C ARG A 50 5.08 -1.98 -8.02
N ASP A 51 5.32 -0.86 -7.34
CA ASP A 51 4.39 0.27 -7.35
C ASP A 51 5.10 1.57 -6.97
N THR A 52 4.43 2.69 -7.21
CA THR A 52 4.90 4.05 -6.88
C THR A 52 3.74 4.81 -6.25
N SER A 53 3.98 5.38 -5.08
CA SER A 53 2.97 6.15 -4.36
C SER A 53 3.45 7.58 -4.15
N VAL A 54 2.58 8.54 -4.43
CA VAL A 54 2.81 9.94 -4.09
C VAL A 54 2.23 10.17 -2.69
N CYS A 55 2.93 10.95 -1.88
CA CYS A 55 2.49 11.36 -0.54
C CYS A 55 1.13 12.06 -0.58
N GLU A 56 0.18 11.55 0.20
CA GLU A 56 -1.13 12.13 0.43
C GLU A 56 -1.33 12.33 1.94
N ASN A 57 -1.44 13.59 2.39
CA ASN A 57 -1.61 13.92 3.81
C ASN A 57 -0.53 13.33 4.75
N GLY A 58 0.71 13.23 4.27
CA GLY A 58 1.85 12.69 5.02
C GLY A 58 1.92 11.16 5.04
N VAL A 59 1.06 10.48 4.28
CA VAL A 59 1.03 9.01 4.18
C VAL A 59 1.13 8.61 2.72
N PHE A 60 1.89 7.55 2.47
CA PHE A 60 2.05 6.93 1.17
C PHE A 60 1.22 5.65 1.17
N HIS A 61 0.39 5.47 0.15
CA HIS A 61 -0.54 4.35 0.05
C HIS A 61 -0.24 3.51 -1.19
N PHE A 62 0.08 2.24 -0.98
CA PHE A 62 0.22 1.24 -2.04
C PHE A 62 -0.96 0.28 -1.98
N ARG A 63 -1.67 0.11 -3.10
CA ARG A 63 -2.91 -0.65 -3.16
C ARG A 63 -2.97 -1.47 -4.45
N GLY A 64 -3.26 -2.76 -4.35
CA GLY A 64 -3.53 -3.61 -5.53
C GLY A 64 -4.63 -4.66 -5.33
N ASP A 65 -5.25 -5.05 -6.44
CA ASP A 65 -6.35 -6.03 -6.49
C ASP A 65 -5.85 -7.48 -6.54
N GLU A 66 -4.53 -7.67 -6.50
CA GLU A 66 -3.86 -8.96 -6.46
C GLU A 66 -3.05 -9.07 -5.16
N LYS A 67 -3.14 -10.21 -4.48
CA LYS A 67 -2.41 -10.43 -3.24
C LYS A 67 -0.90 -10.46 -3.52
N LEU A 68 -0.11 -9.81 -2.67
CA LEU A 68 1.33 -9.82 -2.78
C LEU A 68 1.89 -11.15 -2.28
N GLU A 69 2.84 -11.73 -3.02
CA GLU A 69 3.51 -12.96 -2.60
C GLU A 69 4.33 -12.77 -1.33
N SER A 70 4.42 -13.82 -0.51
CA SER A 70 5.26 -13.81 0.69
C SER A 70 6.72 -13.51 0.33
N GLY A 71 7.36 -12.62 1.08
CA GLY A 71 8.76 -12.28 0.84
C GLY A 71 9.21 -10.98 1.50
N VAL A 72 10.42 -10.56 1.15
CA VAL A 72 11.01 -9.30 1.60
C VAL A 72 10.69 -8.21 0.59
N TYR A 73 10.01 -7.17 1.06
CA TYR A 73 9.68 -5.97 0.31
C TYR A 73 10.48 -4.80 0.86
N LEU A 74 10.68 -3.80 0.01
CA LEU A 74 11.41 -2.58 0.34
C LEU A 74 10.60 -1.36 -0.08
N ALA A 75 10.54 -0.40 0.83
CA ALA A 75 10.03 0.94 0.59
C ALA A 75 11.23 1.86 0.35
N VAL A 76 11.38 2.33 -0.89
CA VAL A 76 12.52 3.14 -1.34
C VAL A 76 12.16 4.62 -1.30
N LEU A 77 12.85 5.35 -0.44
CA LEU A 77 12.68 6.78 -0.19
C LEU A 77 13.26 7.63 -1.34
N PRO A 78 12.87 8.91 -1.46
CA PRO A 78 13.38 9.82 -2.50
C PRO A 78 14.91 9.92 -2.58
N ASN A 79 15.60 9.83 -1.44
CA ASN A 79 17.05 9.87 -1.33
C ASN A 79 17.75 8.54 -1.67
N LYS A 80 17.00 7.54 -2.14
CA LYS A 80 17.45 6.16 -2.46
C LYS A 80 17.86 5.32 -1.25
N ASN A 81 17.62 5.80 -0.03
CA ASN A 81 17.60 4.91 1.12
C ASN A 81 16.32 4.07 1.09
N TYR A 82 16.30 2.98 1.84
CA TYR A 82 15.13 2.12 1.94
C TYR A 82 15.11 1.43 3.30
N PHE A 83 13.94 0.94 3.68
CA PHE A 83 13.80 -0.04 4.74
C PHE A 83 13.09 -1.28 4.19
N GLU A 84 13.36 -2.42 4.80
CA GLU A 84 12.81 -3.71 4.40
C GLU A 84 11.74 -4.15 5.39
N PHE A 85 10.72 -4.83 4.88
CA PHE A 85 9.66 -5.44 5.67
C PHE A 85 9.20 -6.75 5.05
N LEU A 86 8.61 -7.61 5.86
CA LEU A 86 8.09 -8.90 5.41
C LEU A 86 6.61 -8.77 5.05
N ILE A 87 6.25 -9.36 3.93
CA ILE A 87 4.86 -9.63 3.58
C ILE A 87 4.63 -11.13 3.69
N SER A 88 3.48 -11.50 4.24
CA SER A 88 3.06 -12.89 4.33
C SER A 88 1.71 -13.11 3.66
N ASN A 89 1.57 -14.23 2.95
CA ASN A 89 0.29 -14.73 2.46
C ASN A 89 -0.65 -15.19 3.57
N ASP A 90 -0.18 -15.37 4.80
CA ASP A 90 -1.00 -15.78 5.94
C ASP A 90 -1.58 -14.59 6.74
N GLU A 91 -1.13 -13.37 6.41
CA GLU A 91 -1.60 -12.14 7.05
C GLU A 91 -2.67 -11.42 6.21
N ASP A 92 -3.43 -10.54 6.89
CA ASP A 92 -4.38 -9.64 6.24
C ASP A 92 -3.62 -8.42 5.69
N GLN A 93 -3.23 -8.52 4.42
CA GLN A 93 -2.42 -7.50 3.74
C GLN A 93 -3.13 -6.16 3.54
N THR A 94 -4.42 -6.06 3.89
CA THR A 94 -5.18 -4.79 3.87
C THR A 94 -5.00 -3.95 5.13
N LYS A 95 -4.22 -4.44 6.10
CA LYS A 95 -4.01 -3.81 7.41
C LYS A 95 -2.57 -3.39 7.67
N TYR A 96 -1.70 -3.44 6.67
CA TYR A 96 -0.32 -3.06 6.86
C TYR A 96 -0.18 -1.55 7.06
N TYR A 97 0.44 -1.18 8.17
CA TYR A 97 0.80 0.19 8.48
C TYR A 97 2.23 0.22 9.03
N PHE A 98 3.07 1.03 8.40
CA PHE A 98 4.46 1.24 8.80
C PHE A 98 4.68 2.72 9.10
N GLU A 99 5.36 3.01 10.21
CA GLU A 99 5.81 4.35 10.55
C GLU A 99 7.30 4.32 10.82
N THR A 100 8.04 5.27 10.23
CA THR A 100 9.48 5.41 10.39
C THR A 100 9.88 6.88 10.30
N ASP A 101 11.15 7.17 10.57
CA ASP A 101 11.75 8.51 10.47
C ASP A 101 12.98 8.47 9.56
N THR A 102 13.23 9.57 8.87
CA THR A 102 14.47 9.83 8.13
C THR A 102 15.61 10.29 9.04
N LEU A 103 15.30 10.75 10.26
CA LEU A 103 16.25 11.16 11.26
C LEU A 103 16.55 10.00 12.22
N LEU A 104 17.84 9.76 12.47
CA LEU A 104 18.28 8.97 13.62
C LEU A 104 18.31 9.91 14.84
N ASP A 105 17.15 10.40 15.27
CA ASP A 105 17.08 11.09 16.56
C ASP A 105 16.84 10.05 17.66
N PRO A 106 17.84 9.74 18.52
CA PRO A 106 17.64 8.79 19.61
C PRO A 106 16.69 9.32 20.71
N SER A 107 16.16 10.54 20.57
CA SER A 107 15.26 11.18 21.54
C SER A 107 13.79 11.25 21.11
N SER A 108 13.43 10.76 19.91
CA SER A 108 12.05 10.64 19.43
C SER A 108 11.32 9.42 20.01
#